data_AF-A0A5B8UQI4-F1
#
_entry.id   AF-A0A5B8UQI4-F1
#
_cell.length_a   1.000
_cell.length_b   1.000
_cell.length_c   1.000
_cell.angle_alpha   90.00
_cell.angle_beta   90.00
_cell.angle_gamma   90.00
#
_symmetry.space_group_name_H-M   'P 1'
#
loop_
_entity.id
_entity.type
_entity.pdbx_description
1 polymer ?
#
loop_
_entity_poly.entity_id
_entity_poly.type
_entity_poly.pdbx_seq_one_letter_code
_entity_poly.pdbx_strand_id
1 'polypeptide(L)' 'MAEISISNKDWERVKIKLQRKYNNLTDEQLQYTEGQEDSLISKIMSLVNRDRGYVVFTLKKALVNIDNNRL' A
#
# COMPACT_ATOMS: atom_id res chain seq x y z
N MET A 1 0.01 -0.53 17.78
CA MET A 1 0.19 0.79 17.14
C MET A 1 0.40 0.53 15.67
N ALA A 2 -0.43 1.09 14.80
CA ALA A 2 -0.20 0.99 13.37
C ALA A 2 1.13 1.67 13.02
N GLU A 3 2.00 0.99 12.28
CA GLU A 3 3.34 1.49 11.93
C GLU A 3 3.31 2.61 10.88
N ILE A 4 2.13 2.82 10.28
CA ILE A 4 1.75 3.82 9.28
C ILE A 4 0.28 4.19 9.49
N SER A 5 -0.08 5.40 9.08
CA SER A 5 -1.47 5.83 8.94
C SER A 5 -1.70 6.21 7.48
N ILE A 6 -2.78 5.69 6.89
CA ILE A 6 -3.11 5.92 5.48
C ILE A 6 -4.56 6.42 5.42
N SER A 7 -4.77 7.65 4.97
CA SER A 7 -6.13 8.13 4.71
C SER A 7 -6.70 7.45 3.47
N ASN A 8 -8.03 7.30 3.39
CA ASN A 8 -8.67 6.74 2.19
C ASN A 8 -8.31 7.53 0.92
N LYS A 9 -8.12 8.85 1.03
CA LYS A 9 -7.73 9.71 -0.09
C LYS A 9 -6.31 9.41 -0.58
N ASP A 10 -5.38 9.20 0.35
CA ASP A 10 -4.00 8.86 0.02
C ASP A 10 -3.90 7.43 -0.52
N TRP A 11 -4.73 6.53 0.00
CA TRP A 11 -4.77 5.14 -0.45
C TRP A 11 -5.05 5.03 -1.94
N GLU A 12 -6.01 5.76 -2.49
CA GLU A 12 -6.30 5.70 -3.93
C GLU A 12 -5.06 6.00 -4.79
N ARG A 13 -4.22 6.93 -4.35
CA ARG A 13 -2.96 7.26 -5.05
C ARG A 13 -1.89 6.20 -4.82
N VAL A 14 -1.74 5.70 -3.59
CA VAL A 14 -0.78 4.64 -3.24
C VAL A 14 -1.11 3.35 -3.97
N LYS A 15 -2.39 2.98 -4.05
CA LYS A 15 -2.92 1.81 -4.74
C LYS A 15 -2.46 1.77 -6.19
N ILE A 16 -2.60 2.88 -6.91
CA ILE A 16 -2.13 3.00 -8.30
C ILE A 16 -0.61 2.74 -8.40
N LYS A 17 0.19 3.29 -7.48
CA LYS A 17 1.64 3.05 -7.45
C LYS A 17 1.97 1.58 -7.14
N LEU A 18 1.22 0.95 -6.25
CA LEU A 18 1.37 -0.45 -5.89
C LEU A 18 1.05 -1.36 -7.09
N GLN A 19 -0.03 -1.09 -7.80
CA GLN A 19 -0.44 -1.82 -9.02
C GLN A 19 0.58 -1.68 -10.15
N ARG A 20 1.16 -0.48 -10.34
CA ARG A 20 2.25 -0.28 -11.32
C ARG A 20 3.50 -1.10 -10.99
N LYS A 21 3.78 -1.30 -9.71
CA LYS A 21 4.92 -2.12 -9.25
C LYS A 21 4.61 -3.62 -9.31
N TYR A 22 3.36 -3.98 -9.07
CA TYR A 22 2.87 -5.35 -9.01
C TYR A 22 1.66 -5.50 -9.93
N ASN A 23 1.94 -5.85 -11.19
CA ASN A 23 0.92 -5.98 -12.24
C ASN A 23 -0.16 -7.04 -11.95
N ASN A 24 0.06 -7.89 -10.94
CA ASN A 24 -0.85 -8.95 -10.51
C ASN A 24 -1.85 -8.51 -9.43
N LEU A 25 -1.71 -7.32 -8.85
CA LEU A 25 -2.62 -6.84 -7.81
C LEU A 25 -3.88 -6.22 -8.44
N THR A 26 -5.04 -6.67 -7.98
CA THR A 26 -6.33 -6.13 -8.43
C THR A 26 -6.93 -5.16 -7.41
N ASP A 27 -7.86 -4.31 -7.86
CA ASP A 27 -8.57 -3.37 -6.99
C ASP A 27 -9.35 -4.07 -5.87
N GLU A 28 -9.96 -5.22 -6.18
CA GLU A 28 -10.70 -6.06 -5.23
C GLU A 28 -9.80 -6.57 -4.10
N GLN A 29 -8.58 -6.97 -4.45
CA GLN A 29 -7.58 -7.40 -3.48
C GLN A 29 -7.01 -6.24 -2.67
N LEU A 30 -7.05 -5.02 -3.20
CA LEU A 30 -6.52 -3.81 -2.57
C LEU A 30 -7.60 -2.94 -1.91
N GLN A 31 -8.77 -3.51 -1.60
CA GLN A 31 -9.76 -2.84 -0.76
C GLN A 31 -9.20 -2.53 0.62
N TYR A 32 -9.38 -1.28 1.03
CA TYR A 32 -8.87 -0.73 2.27
C TYR A 32 -9.88 0.27 2.84
N THR A 33 -9.91 0.37 4.15
CA THR A 33 -10.63 1.42 4.88
C THR A 33 -9.72 1.91 6.00
N GLU A 34 -9.68 3.23 6.18
CA GLU A 34 -8.94 3.89 7.26
C GLU A 34 -9.18 3.22 8.62
N GLY A 35 -8.09 2.95 9.35
CA GLY A 35 -8.11 2.17 10.58
C GLY A 35 -7.89 0.66 10.41
N GLN A 36 -7.75 0.16 9.17
CA GLN A 36 -7.44 -1.24 8.87
C GLN A 36 -6.02 -1.44 8.30
N GLU A 37 -5.07 -0.57 8.63
CA GLU A 37 -3.71 -0.59 8.08
C GLU A 37 -3.00 -1.92 8.33
N ASP A 38 -3.13 -2.49 9.53
CA ASP A 38 -2.53 -3.77 9.89
C ASP A 38 -3.06 -4.94 9.04
N SER A 39 -4.37 -4.92 8.74
CA SER A 39 -5.02 -5.92 7.89
C SER A 39 -4.55 -5.76 6.44
N LEU A 40 -4.50 -4.53 5.94
CA LEU A 40 -3.99 -4.21 4.60
C LEU A 40 -2.55 -4.68 4.42
N ILE A 41 -1.67 -4.39 5.39
CA ILE A 41 -0.27 -4.81 5.34
C ILE A 41 -0.19 -6.34 5.25
N SER A 42 -0.90 -7.06 6.12
CA SER A 42 -0.93 -8.52 6.14
C SER A 42 -1.45 -9.12 4.83
N LYS A 43 -2.47 -8.50 4.25
CA LYS A 43 -3.04 -8.89 2.95
C LYS A 43 -2.01 -8.70 1.82
N ILE A 44 -1.38 -7.51 1.75
CA ILE A 44 -0.37 -7.21 0.73
C ILE A 44 0.84 -8.14 0.88
N MET A 45 1.32 -8.40 2.10
CA MET A 45 2.42 -9.35 2.36
C MET A 45 2.16 -10.70 1.69
N SER A 46 0.94 -11.21 1.84
CA SER A 46 0.50 -12.48 1.26
C SER A 46 0.42 -12.41 -0.27
N LEU A 47 -0.10 -11.31 -0.81
CA LEU A 47 -0.30 -11.12 -2.26
C LEU A 47 1.02 -10.93 -3.02
N VAL A 48 2.00 -10.22 -2.45
CA VAL A 48 3.29 -9.96 -3.10
C VAL A 48 4.40 -10.89 -2.65
N ASN A 49 4.10 -11.81 -1.72
CA ASN A 49 5.05 -12.71 -1.08
C ASN A 49 6.30 -11.96 -0.57
N ARG A 50 6.07 -11.01 0.34
CA ARG A 50 7.11 -10.18 0.97
C ARG A 50 6.87 -10.06 2.47
N ASP A 51 7.93 -9.76 3.20
CA ASP A 51 7.87 -9.51 4.63
C ASP A 51 7.16 -8.18 4.95
N ARG A 52 6.73 -8.07 6.20
CA ARG A 52 6.02 -6.92 6.74
C ARG A 52 6.82 -5.63 6.58
N GLY A 53 8.12 -5.67 6.89
CA GLY A 53 9.00 -4.52 6.82
C GLY A 53 9.09 -3.96 5.41
N TYR A 54 9.23 -4.84 4.41
CA TYR A 54 9.26 -4.46 3.00
C TYR A 54 7.95 -3.84 2.53
N VAL A 55 6.81 -4.39 2.94
CA VAL A 55 5.48 -3.85 2.61
C VAL A 55 5.29 -2.48 3.24
N VAL A 56 5.55 -2.34 4.54
CA VAL A 56 5.47 -1.07 5.26
C VAL A 56 6.40 -0.03 4.64
N PHE A 57 7.64 -0.40 4.33
CA PHE A 57 8.58 0.47 3.63
C PHE A 57 8.04 0.93 2.28
N THR A 58 7.47 0.02 1.48
CA THR A 58 6.89 0.34 0.17
C THR A 58 5.72 1.32 0.31
N LEU A 59 4.83 1.11 1.28
CA LEU A 59 3.71 1.99 1.56
C LEU A 59 4.18 3.38 2.03
N LYS A 60 5.12 3.44 2.98
CA LYS A 60 5.75 4.71 3.43
C LYS A 60 6.37 5.46 2.26
N LYS A 61 7.14 4.76 1.41
CA LYS A 61 7.77 5.36 0.24
C LYS A 61 6.74 5.88 -0.76
N ALA A 62 5.63 5.17 -0.97
CA ALA A 62 4.56 5.60 -1.85
C ALA A 62 3.83 6.84 -1.31
N LEU A 63 3.59 6.89 0.00
CA LEU A 63 2.97 8.04 0.69
C LEU A 63 3.84 9.29 0.63
N VAL A 64 5.14 9.17 0.94
CA VAL A 64 6.07 10.32 0.86
C VAL A 64 6.16 10.87 -0.55
N ASN A 65 6.08 9.99 -1.56
CA ASN A 65 6.16 10.38 -2.96
C ASN A 65 4.79 10.53 -3.61
N ILE A 66 3.69 10.73 -2.87
CA ILE A 66 2.34 10.71 -3.45
C ILE A 66 2.19 11.71 -4.61
N ASP A 67 2.79 12.88 -4.48
CA ASP A 67 2.74 13.96 -5.48
C ASP A 67 3.88 13.89 -6.50
N ASN A 68 4.87 13.03 -6.28
CA ASN A 68 6.02 12.87 -7.17
C ASN A 68 5.78 11.67 -8.10
N ASN A 69 5.55 11.95 -9.38
CA ASN A 69 5.33 10.95 -10.42
C ASN A 69 6.63 10.50 -11.11
N ARG A 70 7.80 10.80 -10.51
CA ARG A 70 9.11 10.46 -11.09
C ARG A 70 9.40 8.98 -10.86
N LEU A 71 9.46 8.25 -11.99
CA LEU A 71 9.99 6.89 -12.14
C LEU A 71 11.47 6.85 -11.72
#